data_AF-A0A9E1SDQ8-F1
#
_entry.id   AF-A0A9E1SDQ8-F1
#
_cell.length_a   1.000
_cell.length_b   1.000
_cell.length_c   1.000
_cell.angle_alpha   90.00
_cell.angle_beta   90.00
_cell.angle_gamma   90.00
#
_symmetry.space_group_name_H-M   'P 1'
#
loop_
_entity.id
_entity.type
_entity.pdbx_description
1 polymer ?
#
loop_
_entity_poly.entity_id
_entity_poly.type
_entity_poly.pdbx_seq_one_letter_code
_entity_poly.pdbx_strand_id
1 'polypeptide(L)'
;MSNPKQNLDEPKRWLDEPQNVRKIIRGFYWLCGLVVVADLVFTVGWHKHAAFAEEFSLSSLETLPAFYGIYGFLACVALVYVSKLMRDWKGKKTLMRDEDYWDK
;
A
#
# COMPACT_ATOMS: atom_id res chain seq x y z
N MET A 1 -1.32 -39.25 -19.43
CA MET A 1 -1.33 -38.27 -20.54
C MET A 1 -2.16 -37.08 -20.06
N SER A 2 -1.53 -35.95 -19.76
CA SER A 2 -2.22 -34.74 -19.30
C SER A 2 -3.01 -34.12 -20.46
N ASN A 3 -4.32 -33.97 -20.26
CA ASN A 3 -5.25 -33.37 -21.21
C ASN A 3 -4.76 -31.96 -21.58
N PRO A 4 -4.61 -31.60 -22.86
CA PRO A 4 -4.22 -30.24 -23.25
C PRO A 4 -5.24 -29.25 -22.68
N LYS A 5 -4.74 -28.33 -21.86
CA LYS A 5 -5.51 -27.29 -21.18
C LYS A 5 -6.51 -26.69 -22.16
N GLN A 6 -7.79 -26.86 -21.88
CA GLN A 6 -8.83 -26.11 -22.57
C GLN A 6 -8.50 -24.63 -22.34
N ASN A 7 -8.20 -23.92 -23.43
CA ASN A 7 -8.14 -22.46 -23.43
C ASN A 7 -9.58 -22.00 -23.19
N LEU A 8 -9.97 -21.90 -21.91
CA LEU A 8 -11.14 -21.12 -21.54
C LEU A 8 -10.73 -19.69 -21.85
N ASP A 9 -11.37 -19.08 -22.85
CA ASP A 9 -11.21 -17.68 -23.17
C ASP A 9 -11.62 -16.85 -21.94
N GLU A 10 -10.68 -16.65 -21.01
CA GLU A 10 -10.90 -15.79 -19.86
C GLU A 10 -11.19 -14.39 -20.40
N PRO A 11 -12.34 -13.78 -20.03
CA PRO A 11 -12.71 -12.48 -20.55
C PRO A 11 -11.63 -11.47 -20.15
N LYS A 12 -11.07 -10.77 -21.15
CA LYS A 12 -10.00 -9.79 -20.96
C LYS A 12 -10.38 -8.81 -19.85
N ARG A 13 -9.63 -8.81 -18.74
CA ARG A 13 -9.93 -7.96 -17.58
C ARG A 13 -9.34 -6.57 -17.81
N TRP A 14 -10.00 -5.57 -17.27
CA TRP A 14 -9.57 -4.17 -17.42
C TRP A 14 -8.18 -3.89 -16.84
N LEU A 15 -7.77 -4.65 -15.83
CA LEU A 15 -6.45 -4.54 -15.18
C LEU A 15 -5.34 -5.31 -15.91
N ASP A 16 -5.67 -6.10 -16.94
CA ASP A 16 -4.66 -6.81 -17.76
C ASP A 16 -3.94 -5.84 -18.70
N GLU A 17 -4.58 -4.71 -19.02
CA GLU A 17 -4.00 -3.67 -19.85
C GLU A 17 -2.99 -2.85 -19.01
N PRO A 18 -1.67 -2.88 -19.33
CA PRO A 18 -0.64 -2.19 -18.55
C PRO A 18 -0.88 -0.67 -18.46
N GLN A 19 -1.61 -0.11 -19.41
CA GLN A 19 -1.99 1.31 -19.40
C GLN A 19 -2.89 1.67 -18.21
N ASN A 20 -3.83 0.78 -17.83
CA ASN A 20 -4.77 1.05 -16.74
C ASN A 20 -4.09 0.90 -15.37
N VAL A 21 -3.19 -0.07 -15.24
CA VAL A 21 -2.33 -0.22 -14.05
C VAL A 21 -1.48 1.02 -13.84
N ARG A 22 -0.88 1.56 -14.91
CA ARG A 22 -0.10 2.81 -14.84
C ARG A 22 -0.94 4.02 -14.39
N LYS A 23 -2.21 4.10 -14.79
CA LYS A 23 -3.12 5.17 -14.33
C LYS A 23 -3.37 5.08 -12.82
N ILE A 24 -3.62 3.88 -12.30
CA ILE A 24 -3.84 3.64 -10.87
C ILE A 24 -2.59 4.03 -10.07
N ILE A 25 -1.42 3.55 -10.49
CA ILE A 25 -0.14 3.88 -9.85
C ILE A 25 0.10 5.40 -9.86
N ARG A 26 -0.18 6.06 -10.99
CA ARG A 26 -0.04 7.51 -11.10
C ARG A 26 -1.00 8.25 -10.17
N GLY A 27 -2.25 7.81 -10.06
CA GLY A 27 -3.21 8.36 -9.11
C GLY A 27 -2.77 8.21 -7.66
N PHE A 28 -2.20 7.05 -7.29
CA PHE A 28 -1.63 6.83 -5.97
C PHE A 28 -0.49 7.80 -5.66
N TYR A 29 0.48 7.97 -6.58
CA TYR A 29 1.55 8.96 -6.40
C TYR A 29 1.02 10.39 -6.31
N TRP A 30 -0.03 10.71 -7.06
CA TRP A 30 -0.69 12.01 -7.00
C TRP A 30 -1.31 12.27 -5.61
N LEU A 31 -1.99 11.26 -5.04
CA LEU A 31 -2.53 11.32 -3.68
C LEU A 31 -1.42 11.49 -2.64
N CYS A 32 -0.32 10.73 -2.75
CA CYS A 32 0.84 10.90 -1.88
C CYS A 32 1.41 12.32 -1.96
N GLY A 33 1.54 12.87 -3.17
CA GLY A 33 1.97 14.26 -3.37
C GLY A 33 1.03 15.26 -2.70
N LEU A 34 -0.28 15.08 -2.82
CA LEU A 34 -1.29 15.93 -2.19
C LEU A 34 -1.15 15.93 -0.66
N VAL A 35 -0.98 14.75 -0.05
CA VAL A 35 -0.77 14.62 1.40
C VAL A 35 0.50 15.35 1.85
N VAL A 36 1.60 15.26 1.10
CA VAL A 36 2.84 15.99 1.40
C VAL A 36 2.63 17.51 1.27
N VAL A 37 1.95 17.96 0.22
CA VAL A 37 1.63 19.39 0.05
C VAL A 37 0.76 19.89 1.19
N ALA A 38 -0.24 19.13 1.61
CA ALA A 38 -1.09 19.48 2.75
C ALA A 38 -0.24 19.61 4.03
N ASP A 39 0.66 18.65 4.31
CA ASP A 39 1.56 18.68 5.46
C ASP A 39 2.49 19.91 5.46
N LEU A 40 3.00 20.30 4.29
CA LEU A 40 3.80 21.52 4.12
C LEU A 40 2.97 22.79 4.36
N VAL A 41 1.73 22.84 3.85
CA VAL A 41 0.82 23.98 4.07
C VAL A 41 0.48 24.11 5.56
N PHE A 42 0.19 22.99 6.24
CA PHE A 42 -0.06 23.00 7.68
C PHE A 42 1.19 23.40 8.48
N THR A 43 2.38 22.99 8.06
CA THR A 43 3.63 23.33 8.77
C THR A 43 4.07 24.79 8.55
N VAL A 44 3.87 25.35 7.36
CA VAL A 44 4.25 26.75 7.04
C VAL A 44 3.16 27.75 7.45
N GLY A 45 1.88 27.40 7.27
CA GLY A 45 0.74 28.30 7.49
C GLY A 45 0.19 28.30 8.92
N TRP A 46 0.39 27.21 9.68
CA TRP A 46 -0.07 27.09 11.06
C TRP A 46 1.13 26.76 11.96
N HIS A 47 1.57 27.72 12.79
CA HIS A 47 2.42 27.39 13.93
C HIS A 47 1.66 26.38 14.79
N LYS A 48 2.13 25.12 14.78
CA LYS A 48 1.58 24.01 15.57
C LYS A 48 1.31 24.50 16.99
N HIS A 49 0.03 24.47 17.40
CA HIS A 49 -0.32 24.70 18.80
C HIS A 49 0.36 23.62 19.65
N ALA A 50 1.36 24.04 20.40
CA ALA A 50 2.07 23.26 21.40
C ALA A 50 1.15 22.93 22.58
N ALA A 51 0.20 22.02 22.39
CA ALA A 51 -0.77 21.60 23.41
C ALA A 51 -0.67 20.11 23.80
N PHE A 52 0.36 19.39 23.34
CA PHE A 52 0.67 18.04 23.80
C PHE A 52 2.05 18.03 24.46
N ALA A 53 2.20 18.88 25.47
CA ALA A 53 3.08 18.56 26.58
C ALA A 53 2.32 17.53 27.42
N GLU A 54 2.65 16.25 27.24
CA GLU A 54 2.78 15.28 28.33
C GLU A 54 3.13 13.92 27.70
N GLU A 55 4.33 13.43 28.04
CA GLU A 55 4.59 12.00 28.24
C GLU A 55 4.77 11.07 27.02
N PHE A 56 5.61 11.43 26.06
CA PHE A 56 6.40 10.40 25.36
C PHE A 56 7.75 10.95 24.88
N SER A 57 8.83 10.22 25.19
CA SER A 57 10.24 10.55 24.96
C SER A 57 10.70 10.68 23.50
N LEU A 58 9.75 10.81 22.55
CA LEU A 58 9.99 11.00 21.10
C LEU A 58 9.70 12.43 20.61
N SER A 59 9.34 13.36 21.50
CA SER A 59 8.90 14.73 21.15
C SER A 59 9.94 15.57 20.37
N SER A 60 11.23 15.19 20.40
CA SER A 60 12.26 15.84 19.58
C SER A 60 12.12 15.58 18.06
N LEU A 61 11.44 14.51 17.64
CA LEU A 61 11.25 14.16 16.22
C LEU A 61 9.98 14.76 15.60
N GLU A 62 9.03 15.27 16.39
CA GLU A 62 7.77 15.88 15.90
C GLU A 62 7.96 17.28 15.26
N THR A 63 9.17 17.82 15.37
CA THR A 63 9.54 19.11 14.77
C THR A 63 9.89 19.01 13.29
N LEU A 64 10.06 17.79 12.75
CA LEU A 64 10.34 17.63 11.33
C LEU A 64 9.07 17.79 10.48
N PRO A 65 9.03 18.76 9.55
CA PRO A 65 7.99 18.78 8.51
C PRO A 65 7.99 17.43 7.79
N ALA A 66 6.81 16.88 7.49
CA ALA A 66 6.56 15.60 6.84
C ALA A 66 6.72 14.31 7.67
N PHE A 67 6.97 14.37 8.99
CA PHE A 67 7.11 13.14 9.81
C PHE A 67 5.90 12.21 9.72
N TYR A 68 4.68 12.74 9.92
CA TYR A 68 3.46 11.93 9.89
C TYR A 68 3.11 11.43 8.49
N GLY A 69 3.38 12.23 7.44
CA GLY A 69 3.20 11.82 6.06
C GLY A 69 4.10 10.63 5.69
N ILE A 70 5.38 10.68 6.08
CA ILE A 70 6.33 9.59 5.86
C ILE A 70 5.96 8.37 6.71
N TYR A 71 5.61 8.57 7.98
CA TYR A 71 5.18 7.50 8.87
C TYR A 71 3.96 6.76 8.33
N GLY A 72 2.91 7.47 7.90
CA GLY A 72 1.72 6.88 7.30
C GLY A 72 2.03 6.11 6.02
N PHE A 73 2.90 6.64 5.16
CA PHE A 73 3.35 5.94 3.95
C PHE A 73 4.09 4.64 4.28
N LEU A 74 5.07 4.69 5.18
CA LEU A 74 5.83 3.51 5.60
C LEU A 74 4.95 2.46 6.28
N ALA A 75 4.01 2.90 7.14
CA ALA A 75 3.03 2.01 7.77
C ALA A 75 2.17 1.29 6.72
N CYS A 76 1.70 2.02 5.71
CA CYS A 76 0.90 1.43 4.63
C CYS A 76 1.72 0.44 3.78
N VAL A 77 2.95 0.77 3.42
CA VAL A 77 3.87 -0.15 2.70
C VAL A 77 4.15 -1.40 3.54
N ALA A 78 4.43 -1.24 4.84
CA ALA A 78 4.66 -2.35 5.75
C ALA A 78 3.44 -3.29 5.81
N LEU A 79 2.22 -2.75 5.90
CA LEU A 79 0.98 -3.56 5.88
C LEU A 79 0.85 -4.40 4.59
N VAL A 80 1.16 -3.81 3.43
CA VAL A 80 1.13 -4.53 2.15
C VAL A 80 2.18 -5.65 2.12
N TYR A 81 3.40 -5.38 2.60
CA TYR A 81 4.46 -6.39 2.68
C TYR A 81 4.11 -7.52 3.64
N VAL A 82 3.55 -7.21 4.81
CA VAL A 82 3.06 -8.21 5.77
C VAL A 82 1.97 -9.07 5.13
N SER A 83 1.01 -8.45 4.43
CA SER A 83 -0.05 -9.18 3.72
C SER A 83 0.52 -10.12 2.65
N LYS A 84 1.55 -9.66 1.91
CA LYS A 84 2.23 -10.47 0.90
C LYS A 84 3.02 -11.61 1.53
N LEU A 85 3.68 -11.36 2.67
CA LEU A 85 4.39 -12.38 3.44
C LEU A 85 3.45 -13.45 3.99
N MET A 86 2.26 -13.08 4.45
CA MET A 86 1.24 -14.03 4.91
C MET A 86 0.70 -14.92 3.77
N ARG A 87 0.63 -14.38 2.55
CA ARG A 87 0.18 -15.11 1.36
C ARG A 87 1.20 -16.15 0.87
N ASP A 88 2.49 -15.83 0.93
CA ASP A 88 3.58 -16.64 0.34
C ASP A 88 4.63 -17.08 1.38
N TRP A 89 4.17 -17.39 2.59
CA TRP A 89 5.06 -17.60 3.72
C TRP A 89 5.99 -18.81 3.48
N LYS A 90 7.30 -18.54 3.34
CA LYS A 90 8.35 -19.54 3.08
C LYS A 90 8.12 -20.42 1.84
N GLY A 91 7.53 -19.87 0.77
CA GLY A 91 7.28 -20.61 -0.47
C GLY A 91 6.17 -21.66 -0.35
N LYS A 92 5.42 -21.65 0.77
CA LYS A 92 4.15 -22.34 0.89
C LYS A 92 3.06 -21.29 0.70
N LYS A 93 2.16 -21.52 -0.25
CA LYS A 93 0.89 -20.80 -0.41
C LYS A 93 0.00 -21.10 0.83
N THR A 94 0.38 -20.67 2.03
CA THR A 94 -0.29 -21.06 3.28
C THR A 94 -1.72 -20.59 3.37
N LEU A 95 -2.02 -19.42 2.80
CA LEU A 95 -3.37 -18.87 2.73
C LEU A 95 -4.06 -19.14 1.39
N MET A 96 -3.30 -19.48 0.35
CA MET A 96 -3.84 -19.71 -0.97
C MET A 96 -4.25 -21.17 -1.12
N ARG A 97 -5.56 -21.38 -1.30
CA ARG A 97 -6.16 -22.68 -1.62
C ARG A 97 -5.72 -23.16 -3.01
N ASP A 98 -5.64 -24.47 -3.18
CA ASP A 98 -5.30 -25.10 -4.46
C ASP A 98 -6.25 -24.63 -5.57
N GLU A 99 -5.66 -24.38 -6.74
CA GLU A 99 -6.34 -23.89 -7.93
C GLU A 99 -7.37 -24.88 -8.48
N ASP A 100 -7.15 -26.19 -8.28
CA ASP A 100 -8.03 -27.28 -8.74
C ASP A 100 -9.05 -27.74 -7.67
N TYR A 101 -9.30 -26.97 -6.61
CA TYR A 101 -10.13 -27.41 -5.48
C TYR A 101 -11.59 -27.75 -5.89
N TRP A 102 -12.12 -27.08 -6.91
CA TRP A 102 -13.51 -27.26 -7.37
C TRP A 102 -13.65 -28.21 -8.55
N ASP A 103 -12.54 -28.69 -9.10
CA ASP A 103 -12.52 -29.65 -10.22
C ASP A 103 -12.43 -31.10 -9.75
N LYS A 104 -12.63 -31.34 -8.44
CA LYS A 104 -12.71 -32.66 -7.81
C LYS A 104 -14.15 -33.13 -7.66
#